data_AF-A0A358C3L3-F1
#
_entry.id   AF-A0A358C3L3-F1
#
_cell.length_a   1.000
_cell.length_b   1.000
_cell.length_c   1.000
_cell.angle_alpha   90.00
_cell.angle_beta   90.00
_cell.angle_gamma   90.00
#
_symmetry.space_group_name_H-M   'P 1'
#
loop_
_entity.id
_entity.type
_entity.pdbx_description
1 polymer ?
#
loop_
_entity_poly.entity_id
_entity_poly.type
_entity_poly.pdbx_seq_one_letter_code
_entity_poly.pdbx_strand_id
1 'polypeptide(L)'
;PIEHRLSSWRYESAGQPPRALRSKTEWERIWKQRGVTESARIAFTWAQFPTAQTFAPGDWNQGMTSFSVPRGGQFDLRFVWRAGGKTHAGKLEQVKCADENS
;
A
#
# COMPACT_ATOMS: atom_id res chain seq x y z
N PRO A 1 1.09 -8.95 -19.94
CA PRO A 1 1.32 -9.00 -18.48
C PRO A 1 1.29 -7.57 -17.91
N ILE A 2 0.86 -7.44 -16.65
CA ILE A 2 0.92 -6.20 -15.89
C ILE A 2 1.91 -6.40 -14.76
N GLU A 3 2.86 -5.48 -14.61
CA GLU A 3 3.82 -5.52 -13.52
C GLU A 3 3.60 -4.33 -12.58
N HIS A 4 3.65 -4.56 -11.27
CA HIS A 4 3.65 -3.48 -10.30
C HIS A 4 4.81 -3.61 -9.31
N ARG A 5 5.21 -2.47 -8.76
CA ARG A 5 6.11 -2.37 -7.61
C ARG A 5 5.52 -1.35 -6.64
N LEU A 6 5.19 -1.79 -5.43
CA LEU A 6 4.58 -0.92 -4.41
C LEU A 6 5.51 0.25 -4.03
N SER A 7 6.83 0.05 -4.13
CA SER A 7 7.84 1.09 -3.91
C SER A 7 7.77 2.25 -4.92
N SER A 8 7.05 2.09 -6.04
CA SER A 8 6.81 3.15 -7.03
C SER A 8 5.53 3.94 -6.77
N TRP A 9 4.71 3.52 -5.79
CA TRP A 9 3.45 4.19 -5.46
C TRP A 9 3.67 5.25 -4.40
N ARG A 10 2.87 6.32 -4.41
CA ARG A 10 2.94 7.41 -3.44
C ARG A 10 1.55 7.81 -2.99
N TYR A 11 1.44 8.20 -1.73
CA TYR A 11 0.24 8.86 -1.22
C TYR A 11 0.56 10.31 -0.83
N GLU A 12 -0.41 11.19 -1.04
CA GLU A 12 -0.27 12.63 -0.90
C GLU A 12 -1.40 13.16 -0.01
N SER A 13 -1.05 13.67 1.16
CA SER A 13 -2.00 14.38 2.03
C SER A 13 -1.82 15.88 1.87
N ALA A 14 -2.89 16.65 2.06
CA ALA A 14 -2.86 18.11 1.89
C ALA A 14 -1.72 18.76 2.67
N GLY A 15 -0.92 19.57 1.98
CA GLY A 15 0.22 20.29 2.56
C GLY A 15 1.44 19.43 2.93
N GLN A 16 1.46 18.14 2.57
CA GLN A 16 2.60 17.25 2.79
C GLN A 16 3.22 16.79 1.47
N PRO A 17 4.55 16.56 1.41
CA PRO A 17 5.18 15.97 0.24
C PRO A 17 4.70 14.53 0.02
N PRO A 18 4.75 14.00 -1.22
CA PRO A 18 4.37 12.61 -1.52
C PRO A 18 5.18 11.60 -0.70
N ARG A 19 4.51 10.64 -0.08
CA ARG A 19 5.12 9.64 0.81
C ARG A 19 5.03 8.24 0.21
N ALA A 20 6.09 7.45 0.43
CA ALA A 20 6.09 6.03 0.09
C ALA A 20 5.15 5.25 1.01
N LEU A 21 4.54 4.19 0.47
CA LEU A 21 3.76 3.25 1.26
C LEU A 21 4.72 2.41 2.13
N ARG A 22 4.27 2.06 3.33
CA ARG A 22 5.07 1.23 4.24
C ARG A 22 5.18 -0.20 3.70
N SER A 23 6.40 -0.71 3.63
CA SER A 23 6.68 -2.08 3.17
C SER A 23 6.41 -3.15 4.24
N LYS A 24 6.31 -4.41 3.81
CA LYS A 24 6.20 -5.58 4.70
C LYS A 24 7.38 -5.64 5.68
N THR A 25 8.60 -5.36 5.21
CA THR A 25 9.83 -5.39 6.02
C THR A 25 9.84 -4.30 7.09
N GLU A 26 9.37 -3.09 6.76
CA GLU A 26 9.23 -2.01 7.75
C GLU A 26 8.21 -2.36 8.82
N TRP A 27 7.07 -2.93 8.42
CA TRP A 27 6.07 -3.41 9.37
C TRP A 27 6.62 -4.50 10.27
N GLU A 28 7.25 -5.53 9.72
CA GLU A 28 7.87 -6.62 10.48
C GLU A 28 8.82 -6.09 11.56
N ARG A 29 9.65 -5.09 11.22
CA ARG A 29 10.53 -4.41 12.19
C ARG A 29 9.73 -3.73 13.32
N ILE A 30 8.68 -2.97 12.97
CA ILE A 30 7.84 -2.26 13.95
C ILE A 30 7.12 -3.25 14.88
N TRP A 31 6.53 -4.31 14.32
CA TRP A 31 5.76 -5.28 15.08
C TRP A 31 6.65 -6.09 16.03
N LYS A 32 7.86 -6.46 15.61
CA LYS A 32 8.87 -7.07 16.51
C LYS A 32 9.23 -6.15 17.67
N GLN A 33 9.51 -4.88 17.40
CA GLN A 33 9.83 -3.88 18.43
C GLN A 33 8.69 -3.67 19.42
N ARG A 34 7.44 -3.89 19.00
CA ARG A 34 6.24 -3.79 19.84
C ARG A 34 5.87 -5.11 20.55
N GLY A 35 6.69 -6.15 20.44
CA GLY A 35 6.45 -7.42 21.11
C GLY A 35 5.24 -8.20 20.59
N VAL A 36 4.84 -7.96 19.34
CA VAL A 36 3.68 -8.68 18.77
C VAL A 36 4.05 -10.11 18.42
N THR A 37 3.15 -11.02 18.79
CA THR A 37 3.35 -12.47 18.66
C THR A 37 3.70 -12.84 17.22
N GLU A 38 4.54 -13.86 17.08
CA GLU A 38 4.96 -14.33 15.77
C GLU A 38 3.77 -14.74 14.89
N SER A 39 2.79 -15.44 15.45
CA SER A 39 1.57 -15.83 14.73
C SER A 39 0.80 -14.62 14.17
N ALA A 40 0.65 -13.55 14.95
CA ALA A 40 0.00 -12.33 14.48
C ALA A 40 0.82 -11.58 13.41
N ARG A 41 2.15 -11.56 13.54
CA ARG A 41 3.04 -10.98 12.51
C ARG A 41 3.00 -11.75 11.19
N ILE A 42 2.95 -13.09 11.27
CA ILE A 42 2.77 -13.94 10.10
C ILE A 42 1.41 -13.62 9.47
N ALA A 43 0.31 -13.70 10.21
CA ALA A 43 -1.03 -13.40 9.67
C ALA A 43 -1.09 -12.01 9.00
N PHE A 44 -0.51 -10.98 9.65
CA PHE A 44 -0.43 -9.64 9.09
C PHE A 44 0.35 -9.61 7.77
N THR A 45 1.51 -10.29 7.70
CA THR A 45 2.37 -10.36 6.51
C THR A 45 1.65 -11.00 5.31
N TRP A 46 0.85 -12.03 5.56
CA TRP A 46 0.05 -12.72 4.53
C TRP A 46 -1.09 -11.84 4.01
N ALA A 47 -1.68 -11.01 4.87
CA ALA A 47 -2.76 -10.09 4.49
C ALA A 47 -2.27 -8.83 3.74
N GLN A 48 -0.96 -8.56 3.69
CA GLN A 48 -0.41 -7.39 2.97
C GLN A 48 -0.38 -7.60 1.46
N PHE A 49 -0.70 -6.54 0.71
CA PHE A 49 -0.53 -6.49 -0.74
C PHE A 49 0.95 -6.76 -1.13
N PRO A 50 1.23 -7.50 -2.21
CA PRO A 50 2.59 -7.81 -2.60
C PRO A 50 3.45 -6.57 -2.84
N THR A 51 4.74 -6.69 -2.55
CA THR A 51 5.71 -5.62 -2.82
C THR A 51 5.97 -5.47 -4.32
N ALA A 52 5.93 -6.58 -5.06
CA ALA A 52 5.96 -6.63 -6.51
C ALA A 52 5.24 -7.89 -7.00
N GLN A 53 4.58 -7.79 -8.15
CA GLN A 53 3.93 -8.92 -8.82
C GLN A 53 3.88 -8.67 -10.32
N THR A 54 3.92 -9.76 -11.09
CA THR A 54 3.57 -9.79 -12.51
C THR A 54 2.27 -10.56 -12.66
N PHE A 55 1.27 -9.96 -13.29
CA PHE A 55 -0.03 -10.53 -13.57
C PHE A 55 -0.10 -10.94 -15.05
N ALA A 56 -0.39 -12.20 -15.32
CA ALA A 56 -0.85 -12.69 -16.62
C ALA A 56 -2.35 -12.36 -16.82
N PRO A 57 -2.88 -12.45 -18.06
CA PRO A 57 -4.31 -12.33 -18.28
C PRO A 57 -5.10 -13.34 -17.42
N GLY A 58 -6.05 -12.85 -16.61
CA GLY A 58 -6.85 -13.66 -15.69
C GLY A 58 -6.32 -13.72 -14.25
N ASP A 59 -5.06 -13.34 -14.02
CA ASP A 59 -4.52 -13.26 -12.67
C ASP A 59 -5.17 -12.12 -11.88
N TRP A 60 -5.36 -12.36 -10.58
CA TRP A 60 -5.80 -11.34 -9.63
C TRP A 60 -5.08 -11.53 -8.30
N ASN A 61 -5.08 -10.48 -7.49
CA ASN A 61 -4.63 -10.55 -6.10
C ASN A 61 -5.39 -9.54 -5.26
N GLN A 62 -5.44 -9.78 -3.95
CA GLN A 62 -6.01 -8.89 -2.96
C GLN A 62 -5.05 -8.81 -1.77
N GLY A 63 -4.97 -7.63 -1.18
CA GLY A 63 -4.23 -7.43 0.06
C GLY A 63 -4.38 -6.00 0.55
N MET A 64 -3.85 -5.76 1.75
CA MET A 64 -3.92 -4.47 2.39
C MET A 64 -2.66 -3.64 2.14
N THR A 65 -2.84 -2.34 2.01
CA THR A 65 -1.77 -1.33 2.10
C THR A 65 -2.05 -0.40 3.28
N SER A 66 -1.01 0.17 3.89
CA SER A 66 -1.17 1.08 5.02
C SER A 66 -0.69 2.49 4.70
N PHE A 67 -1.45 3.48 5.17
CA PHE A 67 -1.17 4.90 4.99
C PHE A 67 -1.02 5.57 6.35
N SER A 68 0.02 6.40 6.52
CA SER A 68 0.20 7.16 7.76
C SER A 68 -0.58 8.47 7.68
N VAL A 69 -1.91 8.36 7.61
CA VAL A 69 -2.87 9.46 7.53
C VAL A 69 -3.76 9.40 8.78
N PRO A 70 -4.07 10.54 9.43
CA PRO A 70 -4.97 10.57 10.59
C PRO A 70 -6.37 10.02 10.27
N ARG A 71 -7.10 9.59 11.31
CA ARG A 71 -8.53 9.26 11.20
C ARG A 71 -9.31 10.43 10.62
N GLY A 72 -10.30 10.15 9.79
CA GLY A 72 -11.06 11.18 9.04
C GLY A 72 -10.25 11.96 8.01
N GLY A 73 -8.93 11.77 7.96
CA GLY A 73 -8.02 12.45 7.04
C GLY A 73 -8.24 12.01 5.60
N GLN A 74 -7.76 12.85 4.69
CA GLN A 74 -7.87 12.62 3.25
C GLN A 74 -6.49 12.55 2.61
N PHE A 75 -6.39 11.76 1.55
CA PHE A 75 -5.20 11.67 0.73
C PHE A 75 -5.55 11.26 -0.70
N ASP A 76 -4.65 11.56 -1.62
CA ASP A 76 -4.67 10.99 -2.96
C ASP A 76 -3.65 9.85 -3.05
N LEU A 77 -3.98 8.79 -3.78
CA LEU A 77 -3.08 7.68 -4.07
C LEU A 77 -2.65 7.71 -5.53
N ARG A 78 -1.35 7.92 -5.78
CA ARG A 78 -0.74 7.73 -7.09
C ARG A 78 -0.17 6.33 -7.21
N PHE A 79 -0.71 5.55 -8.13
CA PHE A 79 -0.27 4.18 -8.42
C PHE A 79 0.38 4.09 -9.81
N VAL A 80 1.38 3.22 -9.93
CA VAL A 80 2.21 3.06 -11.13
C VAL A 80 2.32 1.57 -11.48
N TRP A 81 2.20 1.25 -12.75
CA TRP A 81 2.38 -0.11 -13.27
C TRP A 81 3.08 -0.09 -14.62
N ARG A 82 3.61 -1.24 -15.05
CA ARG A 82 4.16 -1.44 -16.40
C ARG A 82 3.31 -2.42 -17.18
N ALA A 83 3.09 -2.12 -18.45
CA ALA A 83 2.39 -2.97 -19.40
C ALA A 83 2.93 -2.70 -20.82
N GLY A 84 3.17 -3.76 -21.60
CA GLY A 84 3.64 -3.61 -22.98
C GLY A 84 4.93 -2.79 -23.12
N GLY A 85 5.87 -2.92 -22.17
CA GLY A 85 7.13 -2.16 -22.14
C GLY A 85 7.00 -0.69 -21.70
N LYS A 86 5.78 -0.19 -21.49
CA LYS A 86 5.51 1.20 -21.10
C LYS A 86 5.18 1.29 -19.61
N THR A 87 5.51 2.44 -19.02
CA THR A 87 5.12 2.77 -17.65
C THR A 87 3.85 3.61 -17.70
N HIS A 88 2.86 3.21 -16.90
CA HIS A 88 1.59 3.88 -16.76
C HIS A 88 1.41 4.34 -15.31
N ALA A 89 0.58 5.36 -15.12
CA ALA A 89 0.22 5.85 -13.80
C ALA A 89 -1.26 6.20 -13.75
N GLY A 90 -1.83 6.11 -12.56
CA GLY A 90 -3.19 6.52 -12.24
C GLY A 90 -3.23 7.16 -10.86
N LYS A 91 -4.34 7.83 -10.58
CA LYS A 91 -4.56 8.52 -9.32
C LYS A 91 -5.95 8.18 -8.80
N LEU A 92 -6.05 7.76 -7.55
CA LEU A 92 -7.31 7.75 -6.80
C LEU A 92 -7.33 9.01 -5.95
N GLU A 93 -8.33 9.85 -6.16
CA GLU A 93 -8.43 11.15 -5.53
C GLU A 93 -9.37 11.11 -4.33
N GLN A 94 -9.11 11.97 -3.34
CA GLN A 94 -9.98 12.22 -2.19
C GLN A 94 -10.32 10.95 -1.40
N VAL A 95 -9.36 10.04 -1.25
CA VAL A 95 -9.52 8.85 -0.40
C VAL A 95 -9.62 9.33 1.04
N LYS A 96 -10.77 9.06 1.68
CA LYS A 96 -11.03 9.42 3.07
C LYS A 96 -10.83 8.22 3.99
N CYS A 97 -9.98 8.36 4.99
CA CYS A 97 -9.89 7.39 6.09
C CYS A 97 -11.16 7.45 6.94
N ALA A 98 -11.64 6.30 7.40
CA ALA A 98 -12.74 6.23 8.35
C ALA A 98 -12.48 7.13 9.58
N ASP A 99 -13.52 7.80 10.04
CA ASP A 99 -13.50 8.57 11.29
C ASP A 99 -13.92 7.69 12.47
N GLU A 100 -14.09 8.29 13.65
CA GLU A 100 -14.45 7.55 14.87
C GLU A 100 -15.93 7.13 14.91
N ASN A 101 -16.76 7.68 14.02
CA ASN A 101 -18.21 7.46 13.99
C ASN A 101 -18.67 6.70 12.73
N SER A 102 -17.71 6.19 11.94
CA SER A 102 -17.96 5.45 10.69
C SER A 102 -18.28 3.98 10.92
#